data_AF-A0A8S2FZ67-F1
#
_entry.id   AF-A0A8S2FZ67-F1
#
_cell.length_a   1.000
_cell.length_b   1.000
_cell.length_c   1.000
_cell.angle_alpha   90.00
_cell.angle_beta   90.00
_cell.angle_gamma   90.00
#
_symmetry.space_group_name_H-M   'P 1'
#
loop_
_entity.id
_entity.type
_entity.pdbx_description
1 polymer ?
#
loop_
_entity_poly.entity_id
_entity_poly.type
_entity_poly.pdbx_seq_one_letter_code
_entity_poly.pdbx_strand_id
1 'polypeptide(L)' 'ALQRRKVGYTYDISTSSQNYYKNRYKDVLPYDQTRVILKNCNDTDYINASFINMPITTTDVVNRYIAS' A
#
# COMPACT_ATOMS: atom_id res chain seq x y z
N ALA A 1 4.35 23.08 -2.83
CA ALA A 1 3.67 22.07 -1.99
C ALA A 1 4.18 20.69 -2.41
N LEU A 2 4.50 19.81 -1.47
CA LEU A 2 4.86 18.43 -1.79
C LEU A 2 3.62 17.69 -2.33
N GLN A 3 3.80 16.91 -3.39
CA GLN A 3 2.72 16.10 -3.94
C GLN A 3 2.27 15.05 -2.90
N ARG A 4 0.99 15.05 -2.55
CA ARG A 4 0.40 14.05 -1.64
C ARG A 4 0.26 12.67 -2.29
N ARG A 5 0.22 12.64 -3.63
CA ARG A 5 0.06 11.41 -4.42
C ARG A 5 1.11 11.33 -5.52
N LYS A 6 1.60 10.12 -5.78
CA LYS A 6 2.58 9.86 -6.83
C LYS A 6 1.85 9.63 -8.16
N VAL A 7 2.27 10.36 -9.20
CA VAL A 7 1.69 10.22 -10.55
C VAL A 7 1.92 8.80 -11.07
N GLY A 8 0.89 8.21 -11.69
CA GLY A 8 0.93 6.86 -12.25
C GLY A 8 0.72 5.73 -11.23
N TYR A 9 0.51 6.04 -9.96
CA TYR A 9 0.17 5.05 -8.94
C TYR A 9 -1.35 5.01 -8.77
N THR A 10 -1.88 3.81 -8.60
CA THR A 10 -3.33 3.51 -8.62
C THR A 10 -3.79 2.97 -7.28
N TYR A 11 -5.11 2.91 -7.09
CA TYR A 11 -5.76 2.46 -5.86
C TYR A 11 -6.88 1.46 -6.15
N ASP A 12 -6.86 0.84 -7.33
CA ASP A 12 -8.01 0.13 -7.91
C ASP A 12 -8.41 -1.08 -7.07
N ILE A 13 -7.44 -1.77 -6.46
CA ILE A 13 -7.73 -2.89 -5.57
C ILE A 13 -8.42 -2.41 -4.30
N SER A 14 -7.97 -1.28 -3.74
CA SER A 14 -8.50 -0.72 -2.49
C SER A 14 -9.90 -0.12 -2.64
N THR A 15 -10.26 0.36 -3.83
CA THR A 15 -11.56 0.99 -4.13
C THR A 15 -12.57 0.01 -4.72
N SER A 16 -12.16 -1.21 -5.06
CA SER A 16 -13.07 -2.25 -5.56
C SER A 16 -14.22 -2.53 -4.58
N SER A 17 -15.37 -2.94 -5.12
CA SER A 17 -16.58 -3.24 -4.34
C SER A 17 -16.36 -4.33 -3.26
N GLN A 18 -15.38 -5.21 -3.47
CA GLN A 18 -15.01 -6.27 -2.54
C GLN A 18 -14.10 -5.81 -1.40
N ASN A 19 -13.45 -4.65 -1.53
CA ASN A 19 -12.40 -4.20 -0.60
C ASN A 19 -12.66 -2.82 0.01
N TYR A 20 -13.56 -2.01 -0.56
CA TYR A 20 -13.78 -0.64 -0.08
C TYR A 20 -14.12 -0.57 1.42
N TYR A 21 -14.85 -1.56 1.94
CA TYR A 21 -15.27 -1.66 3.33
C TYR A 21 -14.17 -2.13 4.29
N LYS A 22 -13.03 -2.61 3.77
CA LYS A 22 -11.85 -3.03 4.55
C LYS A 22 -10.93 -1.86 4.90
N ASN A 23 -11.27 -0.63 4.47
CA ASN A 23 -10.52 0.58 4.76
C ASN A 23 -11.10 1.31 5.98
N ARG A 24 -10.26 1.66 6.95
CA ARG A 24 -10.68 2.47 8.11
C ARG A 24 -11.09 3.89 7.68
N TYR A 25 -10.42 4.45 6.69
CA TYR A 25 -10.70 5.78 6.13
C TYR A 25 -10.79 5.69 4.60
N LYS A 26 -11.72 6.42 3.99
CA LYS A 26 -11.98 6.36 2.53
C LYS A 26 -10.87 6.98 1.68
N ASP A 27 -10.09 7.88 2.25
CA ASP A 27 -9.07 8.70 1.58
C ASP A 27 -7.63 8.31 1.97
N VAL A 28 -7.47 7.32 2.86
CA VAL A 28 -6.19 6.74 3.25
C VAL A 28 -6.14 5.31 2.70
N LEU A 29 -5.59 5.16 1.50
CA LEU A 29 -5.57 3.91 0.74
C LEU A 29 -4.13 3.55 0.34
N PRO A 30 -3.76 2.26 0.30
CA PRO A 30 -2.46 1.84 -0.20
C PRO A 30 -2.44 1.92 -1.73
N TYR A 31 -1.28 2.22 -2.31
CA TYR A 31 -1.11 2.11 -3.75
C TYR A 31 -1.08 0.64 -4.18
N ASP A 32 -1.65 0.32 -5.34
CA ASP A 32 -1.62 -1.06 -5.88
C ASP A 32 -0.19 -1.56 -6.08
N GLN A 33 0.73 -0.66 -6.45
CA GLN A 33 2.14 -0.93 -6.73
C GLN A 33 2.93 -1.34 -5.48
N THR A 34 2.46 -0.98 -4.29
CA THR A 34 3.20 -1.19 -3.03
C THR A 34 2.37 -1.84 -1.93
N ARG A 35 1.09 -2.16 -2.17
CA ARG A 35 0.24 -2.79 -1.16
C ARG A 35 0.82 -4.14 -0.71
N VAL A 36 0.52 -4.50 0.52
CA VAL A 36 0.76 -5.87 0.99
C VAL A 36 -0.29 -6.79 0.36
N ILE A 37 0.16 -7.87 -0.29
CA ILE A 37 -0.69 -8.90 -0.89
C ILE A 37 -0.75 -10.08 0.07
N LEU A 38 -1.94 -10.36 0.62
CA LEU A 38 -2.15 -11.53 1.48
C LEU A 38 -2.05 -12.81 0.65
N LYS A 39 -1.28 -13.79 1.15
CA LYS A 39 -1.18 -15.12 0.55
C LYS A 39 -2.04 -16.10 1.34
N ASN A 40 -2.61 -17.08 0.64
CA ASN A 40 -3.42 -18.15 1.24
C ASN A 40 -4.68 -17.66 1.97
N CYS A 41 -5.27 -16.54 1.56
CA CYS A 41 -6.59 -16.10 2.01
C CYS A 41 -7.61 -16.42 0.92
N ASN A 42 -8.66 -17.15 1.27
CA ASN A 42 -9.66 -17.62 0.30
C ASN A 42 -10.56 -16.49 -0.23
N ASP A 43 -10.80 -15.45 0.57
CA ASP A 43 -11.80 -14.42 0.26
C ASP A 43 -11.22 -13.18 -0.42
N THR A 44 -9.96 -12.83 -0.14
CA THR A 44 -9.35 -11.58 -0.61
C THR A 44 -7.83 -11.59 -0.42
N ASP A 45 -7.11 -10.96 -1.33
CA ASP A 45 -5.67 -10.72 -1.19
C ASP A 45 -5.35 -9.34 -0.58
N TYR A 46 -6.38 -8.60 -0.16
CA TYR A 46 -6.30 -7.19 0.19
C TYR A 46 -6.23 -6.95 1.70
N ILE A 47 -5.27 -6.13 2.09
CA ILE A 47 -5.22 -5.43 3.38
C ILE A 47 -4.84 -3.97 3.11
N ASN A 48 -5.39 -3.03 3.88
CA ASN A 48 -4.93 -1.63 3.84
C ASN A 48 -3.57 -1.53 4.52
N ALA A 49 -2.52 -1.88 3.78
CA ALA A 49 -1.14 -1.75 4.20
C ALA A 49 -0.20 -1.63 2.99
N SER A 50 0.94 -0.97 3.14
CA SER A 50 1.96 -0.78 2.10
C SER A 50 3.36 -1.19 2.57
N PHE A 51 4.15 -1.76 1.66
CA PHE A 51 5.60 -1.89 1.82
C PHE A 51 6.29 -0.53 1.65
N ILE A 52 7.12 -0.16 2.62
CA ILE A 52 7.96 1.05 2.56
C ILE A 52 9.41 0.62 2.66
N ASN A 53 10.20 0.90 1.62
CA ASN A 53 11.63 0.66 1.58
C ASN A 53 12.37 2.00 1.64
N MET A 54 13.24 2.16 2.63
CA MET A 54 14.03 3.37 2.87
C MET A 54 15.53 3.05 2.75
N PRO A 55 16.13 3.26 1.56
CA PRO A 55 17.57 3.14 1.39
C PRO A 55 18.33 4.19 2.21
N ILE A 56 19.39 3.77 2.89
CA ILE A 56 20.31 4.67 3.58
C ILE A 56 21.43 5.03 2.60
N THR A 57 21.41 6.25 2.05
CA THR A 57 22.24 6.65 0.90
C THR A 57 23.74 6.45 1.04
N THR A 58 24.26 6.37 2.26
CA THR A 58 25.69 6.18 2.55
C THR A 58 26.10 4.71 2.70
N THR A 59 25.16 3.77 2.61
CA THR A 59 25.39 2.34 2.82
C THR A 59 24.52 1.50 1.88
N ASP A 60 24.81 0.21 1.75
CA ASP A 60 23.93 -0.72 1.03
C ASP A 60 22.72 -1.19 1.87
N VAL A 61 22.48 -0.58 3.03
CA VAL A 61 21.39 -0.95 3.93
C VAL A 61 20.07 -0.33 3.46
N VAL A 62 19.02 -1.16 3.45
CA VAL A 62 17.64 -0.73 3.19
C VAL A 62 16.77 -1.10 4.38
N ASN A 63 16.21 -0.09 5.06
CA ASN A 63 15.21 -0.32 6.08
C ASN A 63 13.87 -0.64 5.41
N ARG A 64 13.24 -1.73 5.80
CA ARG A 64 11.98 -2.22 5.22
C ARG A 64 10.88 -2.21 6.27
N TYR A 65 9.73 -1.65 5.93
CA TYR A 65 8.59 -1.49 6.82
C TYR A 65 7.29 -1.94 6.15
N ILE A 66 6.30 -2.28 6.98
CA ILE A 66 4.90 -2.38 6.60
C ILE A 66 4.16 -1.28 7.35
N ALA A 67 3.46 -0.41 6.63
CA ALA A 67 2.60 0.63 7.20
C ALA A 67 1.14 0.31 6.89
N SER A 68 0.26 0.34 7.90
CA SER A 68 -1.18 0.02 7.82
C SER A 68 -2.03 1.10 8.47
#